data_AF-A0A7S3T2J5-F1
#
_entry.id   AF-A0A7S3T2J5-F1
#
_cell.length_a   1.000
_cell.length_b   1.000
_cell.length_c   1.000
_cell.angle_alpha   90.00
_cell.angle_beta   90.00
_cell.angle_gamma   90.00
#
_symmetry.space_group_name_H-M   'P 1'
#
loop_
_entity.id
_entity.type
_entity.pdbx_description
1 polymer ?
#
loop_
_entity_poly.entity_id
_entity_poly.type
_entity_poly.pdbx_seq_one_letter_code
_entity_poly.pdbx_strand_id
1 'polypeptide(L)'
;EVEKLPERWHVCAAVEGATCKCHGTVRFHSWTGDWAMVRHVSGSILCTAEAFEGDPRPHFGKLCSCWPGLPWSQEVRDGLNSTIARKLVPRVEIAARGSGCNPQDDHSWTTCAVMSTRFDASIIPDRYLPMLP
;
A
#
# COMPACT_ATOMS: atom_id res chain seq x y z
N GLU A 1 -8.13 15.62 -21.77
CA GLU A 1 -7.19 14.48 -21.93
C GLU A 1 -7.44 13.47 -20.83
N VAL A 2 -7.45 12.18 -21.14
CA VAL A 2 -7.53 11.13 -20.11
C VAL A 2 -6.13 10.99 -19.54
N GLU A 3 -5.94 11.45 -18.31
CA GLU A 3 -4.71 11.27 -17.55
C GLU A 3 -4.37 9.77 -17.52
N LYS A 4 -3.26 9.41 -18.17
CA LYS A 4 -2.78 8.03 -18.27
C LYS A 4 -2.44 7.57 -16.86
N LEU A 5 -3.25 6.68 -16.27
CA LEU A 5 -3.01 6.13 -14.95
C LEU A 5 -1.54 5.65 -14.85
N PRO A 6 -0.79 6.08 -13.83
CA PRO A 6 0.64 5.81 -13.75
C PRO A 6 0.91 4.31 -13.62
N GLU A 7 2.05 3.92 -14.18
CA GLU A 7 2.43 2.56 -14.56
C GLU A 7 1.97 1.46 -13.59
N ARG A 8 1.38 0.43 -14.22
CA ARG A 8 1.08 -0.88 -13.64
C ARG A 8 2.36 -1.49 -13.05
N TRP A 9 2.18 -2.42 -12.10
CA TRP A 9 3.24 -3.27 -11.55
C TRP A 9 4.33 -3.61 -12.58
N HIS A 10 5.58 -3.30 -12.27
CA HIS A 10 6.73 -3.69 -13.08
C HIS A 10 7.62 -4.66 -12.31
N VAL A 11 8.17 -5.66 -12.99
CA VAL A 11 9.10 -6.62 -12.37
C VAL A 11 10.37 -5.87 -11.99
N CYS A 12 10.72 -5.91 -10.71
CA CYS A 12 11.94 -5.28 -10.16
C CYS A 12 12.98 -6.32 -9.72
N ALA A 13 12.56 -7.57 -9.49
CA ALA A 13 13.44 -8.71 -9.28
C ALA A 13 12.81 -9.94 -9.96
N ALA A 14 13.45 -10.45 -11.01
CA ALA A 14 12.91 -11.54 -11.81
C ALA A 14 13.07 -12.94 -11.18
N VAL A 15 13.91 -13.04 -10.15
CA VAL A 15 14.22 -14.29 -9.44
C VAL A 15 14.26 -14.05 -7.93
N GLU A 16 13.96 -15.09 -7.17
CA GLU A 16 14.05 -15.11 -5.72
C GLU A 16 15.49 -14.89 -5.26
N GLY A 17 15.67 -14.12 -4.18
CA GLY A 17 16.98 -13.71 -3.66
C GLY A 17 17.57 -12.45 -4.29
N ALA A 18 17.04 -11.98 -5.42
CA ALA A 18 17.49 -10.70 -6.00
C ALA A 18 16.95 -9.49 -5.22
N THR A 19 17.66 -8.37 -5.28
CA THR A 19 17.24 -7.12 -4.63
C THR A 19 16.30 -6.33 -5.54
N CYS A 20 15.12 -5.98 -5.03
CA CYS A 20 14.17 -5.08 -5.70
C CYS A 20 14.33 -3.65 -5.16
N LYS A 21 14.61 -2.68 -6.03
CA LYS A 21 14.57 -1.25 -5.71
C LYS A 21 13.16 -0.72 -5.97
N CYS A 22 12.53 -0.14 -4.95
CA CYS A 22 11.17 0.36 -5.02
C CYS A 22 10.93 1.45 -3.97
N HIS A 23 10.28 2.53 -4.39
CA HIS A 23 9.64 3.51 -3.49
C HIS A 23 8.14 3.40 -3.72
N GLY A 24 7.47 2.57 -2.92
CA GLY A 24 6.08 2.18 -3.15
C GLY A 24 5.78 0.81 -2.56
N THR A 25 4.88 0.08 -3.19
CA THR A 25 4.51 -1.28 -2.76
C THR A 25 5.26 -2.30 -3.60
N VAL A 26 5.91 -3.26 -2.95
CA VAL A 26 6.48 -4.45 -3.60
C VAL A 26 5.55 -5.63 -3.35
N ARG A 27 5.26 -6.40 -4.39
CA ARG A 27 4.57 -7.69 -4.29
C ARG A 27 5.56 -8.83 -4.53
N PHE A 28 5.56 -9.83 -3.67
CA PHE A 28 6.29 -11.09 -3.80
C PHE A 28 5.31 -12.17 -4.24
N HIS A 29 5.53 -12.76 -5.42
CA HIS A 29 4.56 -13.67 -6.04
C HIS A 29 5.22 -14.67 -7.00
N SER A 30 4.46 -15.67 -7.44
CA SER A 30 4.86 -16.56 -8.54
C SER A 30 4.38 -16.03 -9.91
N TRP A 31 4.95 -16.57 -10.98
CA TRP A 31 4.57 -16.24 -12.37
C TRP A 31 3.06 -16.36 -12.65
N THR A 32 2.38 -17.31 -12.02
CA THR A 32 0.94 -17.55 -12.25
C THR A 32 0.03 -16.46 -11.67
N GLY A 33 0.51 -15.68 -10.70
CA GLY A 33 -0.17 -14.46 -10.19
C GLY A 33 -1.35 -14.68 -9.23
N ASP A 34 -1.63 -15.90 -8.81
CA ASP A 34 -2.84 -16.28 -8.04
C ASP A 34 -2.85 -15.69 -6.62
N TRP A 35 -1.68 -15.55 -5.99
CA TRP A 35 -1.51 -14.97 -4.65
C TRP A 35 -0.17 -14.22 -4.55
N ALA A 36 -0.15 -13.17 -3.73
CA ALA A 36 1.02 -12.37 -3.49
C ALA A 36 1.06 -11.85 -2.05
N MET A 37 2.26 -11.78 -1.48
CA MET A 37 2.50 -11.01 -0.26
C MET A 37 2.96 -9.61 -0.63
N VAL A 38 2.55 -8.59 0.13
CA VAL A 38 2.88 -7.19 -0.17
C VAL A 38 3.60 -6.52 1.00
N ARG A 39 4.54 -5.64 0.67
CA ARG A 39 5.27 -4.80 1.61
C ARG A 39 5.44 -3.40 1.04
N HIS A 40 5.31 -2.39 1.89
CA HIS A 40 5.71 -1.04 1.52
C HIS A 40 7.23 -0.88 1.70
N VAL A 41 7.90 -0.32 0.70
CA VAL A 41 9.35 -0.18 0.63
C VAL A 41 9.68 1.25 0.25
N SER A 42 10.63 1.87 0.96
CA SER A 42 11.22 3.15 0.59
C SER A 42 12.72 2.97 0.42
N GLY A 43 13.12 2.45 -0.74
CA GLY A 43 14.51 2.13 -1.08
C GLY A 43 14.62 0.76 -1.75
N SER A 44 14.97 -0.27 -0.98
CA SER A 44 15.14 -1.62 -1.51
C SER A 44 14.70 -2.71 -0.53
N ILE A 45 14.29 -3.85 -1.07
CA ILE A 45 13.95 -5.07 -0.32
C ILE A 45 14.57 -6.30 -1.00
N LEU A 46 14.95 -7.30 -0.22
CA LEU A 46 15.35 -8.60 -0.76
C LEU A 46 14.10 -9.39 -1.18
N CYS A 47 14.10 -9.97 -2.37
CA CYS A 47 12.96 -10.74 -2.87
C CYS A 47 12.98 -12.18 -2.35
N THR A 48 12.72 -12.38 -1.06
CA THR A 48 12.70 -13.71 -0.42
C THR A 48 11.53 -13.88 0.55
N ALA A 49 11.22 -15.12 0.90
CA ALA A 49 10.19 -15.43 1.88
C ALA A 49 10.46 -14.77 3.24
N GLU A 50 11.71 -14.69 3.69
CA GLU A 50 12.07 -14.10 4.99
C GLU A 50 11.78 -12.60 5.04
N ALA A 51 12.07 -11.87 3.95
CA ALA A 51 11.81 -10.44 3.88
C ALA A 51 10.31 -10.09 3.82
N PHE A 52 9.48 -11.06 3.41
CA PHE A 52 8.03 -10.94 3.36
C PHE A 52 7.32 -11.68 4.51
N GLU A 53 8.09 -12.27 5.44
CA GLU A 53 7.60 -13.06 6.58
C GLU A 53 6.73 -14.26 6.17
N GLY A 54 7.00 -14.85 5.01
CA GLY A 54 6.33 -16.04 4.52
C GLY A 54 6.53 -16.34 3.04
N ASP A 55 6.12 -17.54 2.64
CA ASP A 55 6.09 -17.97 1.26
C ASP A 55 4.64 -17.88 0.72
N PRO A 56 4.34 -17.00 -0.27
CA PRO A 56 3.01 -16.88 -0.86
C PRO A 56 2.56 -18.16 -1.57
N ARG A 57 3.50 -18.98 -2.04
CA ARG A 57 3.19 -20.19 -2.81
C ARG A 57 4.32 -21.23 -2.74
N PRO A 58 4.30 -22.10 -1.73
CA PRO A 58 5.30 -23.14 -1.55
C PRO A 58 5.55 -23.95 -2.82
N HIS A 59 6.82 -24.28 -3.08
CA HIS A 59 7.29 -25.07 -4.24
C HIS A 59 7.28 -24.37 -5.61
N PHE A 60 6.89 -23.09 -5.70
CA PHE A 60 6.97 -22.30 -6.94
C PHE A 60 8.09 -21.28 -6.89
N GLY A 61 8.76 -21.04 -8.02
CA GLY A 61 9.73 -19.95 -8.15
C GLY A 61 9.07 -18.59 -7.95
N LYS A 62 9.75 -17.69 -7.25
CA LYS A 62 9.24 -16.37 -6.89
C LYS A 62 9.95 -15.24 -7.61
N LEU A 63 9.23 -14.13 -7.75
CA LEU A 63 9.70 -12.87 -8.29
C LEU A 63 9.01 -11.71 -7.58
N CYS A 64 9.60 -10.52 -7.69
CA CYS A 64 9.04 -9.30 -7.12
C CYS A 64 8.68 -8.29 -8.21
N SER A 65 7.52 -7.66 -8.05
CA SER A 65 7.12 -6.50 -8.82
C SER A 65 6.95 -5.29 -7.92
N CYS A 66 7.34 -4.10 -8.39
CA CYS A 66 7.13 -2.84 -7.72
C CYS A 66 5.95 -2.10 -8.35
N TRP A 67 5.15 -1.47 -7.51
CA TRP A 67 4.22 -0.43 -7.89
C TRP A 67 4.56 0.83 -7.10
N PRO A 68 5.04 1.90 -7.77
CA PRO A 68 5.41 3.15 -7.08
C PRO A 68 4.22 3.87 -6.44
N GLY A 69 3.00 3.38 -6.68
CA GLY A 69 1.76 3.99 -6.20
C GLY A 69 1.31 5.15 -7.08
N LEU A 70 0.24 5.81 -6.65
CA LEU A 70 -0.21 7.04 -7.27
C LEU A 70 0.70 8.20 -6.83
N PRO A 71 1.00 9.17 -7.72
CA PRO A 71 1.70 10.39 -7.34
C PRO A 71 0.75 11.26 -6.52
N TRP A 72 0.64 10.99 -5.22
CA TRP A 72 -0.04 11.89 -4.31
C TRP A 72 0.68 13.24 -4.28
N SER A 73 -0.10 14.33 -4.25
CA SER A 73 0.44 15.67 -4.05
C SER A 73 1.20 15.73 -2.72
N GLN A 74 2.14 16.67 -2.62
CA GLN A 74 2.90 16.87 -1.38
C GLN A 74 1.97 17.15 -0.19
N GLU A 75 0.87 17.88 -0.43
CA GLU A 75 -0.16 18.18 0.57
C GLU A 75 -0.81 16.91 1.15
N VAL A 76 -1.17 15.94 0.31
CA VAL A 76 -1.76 14.66 0.76
C VAL A 76 -0.74 13.88 1.60
N ARG A 77 0.53 13.88 1.19
CA ARG A 77 1.61 13.19 1.93
C ARG A 77 1.84 13.83 3.30
N ASP A 78 1.90 15.16 3.35
CA ASP A 78 2.12 15.91 4.59
C ASP A 78 0.93 15.75 5.54
N GLY A 79 -0.30 15.81 5.02
CA GLY A 79 -1.52 15.54 5.78
C GLY A 79 -1.52 14.15 6.40
N LEU A 80 -1.22 13.11 5.62
CA LEU A 80 -1.13 11.73 6.12
C LEU A 80 0.00 11.57 7.16
N ASN A 81 1.19 12.10 6.88
CA ASN A 81 2.32 12.05 7.82
C ASN A 81 1.98 12.73 9.14
N SER A 82 1.29 13.88 9.10
CA SER A 82 0.85 14.59 10.31
C SER A 82 -0.20 13.79 11.10
N THR A 83 -1.09 13.08 10.40
CA THR A 83 -2.12 12.20 10.99
C THR A 83 -1.46 11.04 11.74
N ILE A 84 -0.49 10.38 11.10
CA ILE A 84 0.28 9.28 11.70
C ILE A 84 1.13 9.76 12.87
N ALA A 85 1.82 10.90 12.74
CA ALA A 85 2.64 11.48 13.82
C ALA A 85 1.82 11.81 15.08
N ARG A 86 0.53 12.12 14.90
CA ARG A 86 -0.44 12.35 15.97
C ARG A 86 -1.11 11.06 16.48
N LYS A 87 -0.73 9.90 15.96
CA LYS A 87 -1.35 8.59 16.22
C LYS A 87 -2.85 8.57 15.94
N LEU A 88 -3.29 9.36 14.97
CA LEU A 88 -4.65 9.33 14.47
C LEU A 88 -4.76 8.23 13.41
N VAL A 89 -5.94 7.62 13.30
CA VAL A 89 -6.21 6.60 12.30
C VAL A 89 -6.71 7.30 11.03
N PRO A 90 -5.98 7.25 9.90
CA PRO A 90 -6.47 7.81 8.65
C PRO A 90 -7.69 7.03 8.17
N ARG A 91 -8.75 7.74 7.78
CA ARG A 91 -9.96 7.20 7.17
C ARG A 91 -9.98 7.59 5.69
N VAL A 92 -10.26 6.62 4.82
CA VAL A 92 -10.45 6.87 3.39
C VAL A 92 -11.94 6.78 3.07
N GLU A 93 -12.46 7.84 2.45
CA GLU A 93 -13.84 7.93 1.99
C GLU A 93 -13.86 7.99 0.47
N ILE A 94 -14.80 7.27 -0.14
CA ILE A 94 -14.92 7.18 -1.59
C ILE A 94 -16.37 7.46 -1.96
N ALA A 95 -16.57 8.31 -2.97
CA ALA A 95 -17.90 8.65 -3.45
C ALA A 95 -17.95 8.72 -4.98
N ALA A 96 -19.15 8.58 -5.52
CA ALA A 96 -19.40 8.78 -6.94
C ALA A 96 -19.14 10.24 -7.35
N ARG A 97 -18.68 10.46 -8.59
CA ARG A 97 -18.52 11.82 -9.12
C ARG A 97 -19.85 12.57 -9.07
N GLY A 98 -19.84 13.80 -8.55
CA GLY A 98 -21.04 14.63 -8.42
C GLY A 98 -21.92 14.34 -7.19
N SER A 99 -21.44 13.51 -6.26
CA SER A 99 -22.13 13.23 -5.00
C SER A 99 -22.16 14.40 -4.00
N GLY A 100 -21.41 15.48 -4.25
CA GLY A 100 -21.43 16.68 -3.42
C GLY A 100 -20.72 16.56 -2.07
N CYS A 101 -19.85 15.55 -1.88
CA CYS A 101 -19.17 15.34 -0.60
C CYS A 101 -18.35 16.59 -0.22
N ASN A 102 -18.57 17.06 0.99
CA ASN A 102 -17.93 18.23 1.58
C ASN A 102 -17.53 17.93 3.04
N PRO A 103 -16.73 18.78 3.70
CA PRO A 103 -16.27 18.52 5.08
C PRO A 103 -17.39 18.41 6.13
N GLN A 104 -18.62 18.85 5.83
CA GLN A 104 -19.77 18.71 6.74
C GLN A 104 -20.41 17.31 6.66
N ASP A 105 -20.04 16.51 5.66
CA ASP A 105 -20.51 15.13 5.49
C ASP A 105 -19.67 14.11 6.29
N ASP A 106 -18.60 14.56 6.95
CA ASP A 106 -17.80 13.76 7.86
C ASP A 106 -18.71 13.09 8.91
N HIS A 107 -18.66 11.76 8.99
CA HIS A 107 -19.51 10.90 9.85
C HIS A 107 -20.98 10.68 9.41
N SER A 108 -21.42 11.20 8.26
CA SER A 108 -22.76 10.97 7.72
C SER A 108 -22.81 9.75 6.79
N TRP A 109 -23.71 8.79 7.06
CA TRP A 109 -23.99 7.67 6.16
C TRP A 109 -24.88 8.12 5.00
N THR A 110 -24.33 8.85 4.05
CA THR A 110 -25.00 9.12 2.76
C THR A 110 -24.12 8.56 1.62
N THR A 111 -24.54 8.65 0.36
CA THR A 111 -23.90 8.08 -0.86
C THR A 111 -22.38 8.29 -1.02
N CYS A 112 -21.73 9.07 -0.15
CA CYS A 112 -20.32 9.02 0.21
C CYS A 112 -20.05 7.80 1.14
N ALA A 113 -20.21 6.58 0.65
CA ALA A 113 -20.06 5.39 1.49
C ALA A 113 -18.59 5.14 1.87
N VAL A 114 -18.36 5.20 3.18
CA VAL A 114 -17.14 4.89 3.90
C VAL A 114 -16.77 3.42 3.69
N MET A 115 -15.55 3.16 3.23
CA MET A 115 -14.95 1.82 3.29
C MET A 115 -13.82 1.83 4.31
N SER A 116 -14.14 1.66 5.59
CA SER A 116 -13.23 0.98 6.52
C SER A 116 -13.96 0.51 7.78
N THR A 117 -14.65 -0.62 7.72
CA THR A 117 -14.74 -1.45 8.91
C THR A 117 -13.40 -2.18 9.05
N ARG A 118 -12.53 -1.63 9.92
CA ARG A 118 -11.19 -2.11 10.30
C ARG A 118 -10.05 -1.74 9.34
N PHE A 119 -9.41 -0.62 9.62
CA PHE A 119 -7.97 -0.51 9.41
C PHE A 119 -7.33 -1.29 10.55
N ASP A 120 -6.88 -2.52 10.27
CA ASP A 120 -6.24 -3.35 11.29
C ASP A 120 -4.86 -2.76 11.62
N ALA A 121 -4.65 -2.39 12.88
CA ALA A 121 -3.37 -1.88 13.35
C ALA A 121 -2.24 -2.93 13.24
N SER A 122 -2.57 -4.21 13.02
CA SER A 122 -1.60 -5.27 12.69
C SER A 122 -0.85 -5.06 11.37
N ILE A 123 -1.33 -4.14 10.51
CA ILE A 123 -0.69 -3.80 9.22
C ILE A 123 0.38 -2.71 9.41
N ILE A 124 0.47 -2.09 10.59
CA ILE A 124 1.61 -1.25 10.96
C ILE A 124 2.80 -2.19 11.19
N PRO A 125 3.84 -2.18 10.33
CA PRO A 125 4.93 -3.13 10.51
C PRO A 125 5.61 -2.93 11.86
N ASP A 126 5.97 -4.03 12.53
CA ASP A 126 6.50 -4.07 13.90
C ASP A 126 7.62 -3.05 14.18
N ARG A 127 8.39 -2.68 13.15
CA ARG A 127 9.41 -1.61 13.20
C ARG A 127 8.90 -0.25 13.70
N TYR A 128 7.59 0.01 13.63
CA TYR A 128 6.99 1.27 14.09
C TYR A 128 6.34 1.15 15.48
N LEU A 129 6.19 -0.06 16.03
CA LEU A 129 5.63 -0.29 17.37
C LEU A 129 6.50 0.28 18.51
N PRO A 130 7.85 0.18 18.50
CA PRO A 130 8.70 0.76 19.55
C PRO A 130 8.71 2.29 19.58
N MET A 131 8.14 2.94 18.55
CA MET A 131 8.00 4.40 18.48
C MET A 131 6.62 4.87 18.94
N LEU A 132 5.76 3.94 19.37
CA LEU A 132 4.53 4.21 20.10
C LEU A 132 4.85 4.11 21.61
N PRO A 133 4.54 5.13 22.44
CA PRO A 133 4.62 5.03 23.89
C PRO A 133 3.52 4.15 24.47
#